data_AF-A0A5C5ZEA1-F1
#
_entry.id   AF-A0A5C5ZEA1-F1
#
_cell.length_a   1.000
_cell.length_b   1.000
_cell.length_c   1.000
_cell.angle_alpha   90.00
_cell.angle_beta   90.00
_cell.angle_gamma   90.00
#
_symmetry.space_group_name_H-M   'P 1'
#
loop_
_entity.id
_entity.type
_entity.pdbx_description
1 polymer ?
#
loop_
_entity_poly.entity_id
_entity_poly.type
_entity_poly.pdbx_seq_one_letter_code
_entity_poly.pdbx_strand_id
1 'polypeptide(L)'
;MSLTSPTAVDTIVHGDCLERLREQPNNSVDMVFADPPFNIGFEYDQYHDDHADDDYIAWCRDWMSELHRVLKPGGAFWLAIGDEFAADLRVEAHRNIGFEPRNWVVWYYTFGQNCKRKFNRSHVHIFHFTKEGDATHTFNAEDPKVRVPSARALVYGDKRANPTGRLPDDTWILRPQDLREEPEAFQPMDDTWYFSRVAGTFKERQGFHGCQMPEQLLGRIVRISSDPGDLVLDPFSGSGTTLAVAKKLGRRWLGFELSEEYVRYATERIDNIAEGDELSGPSDPVSSAPTTAAGRRLKDHPLLPTFEKDDFEPELKEAAGAEEIEESAAPVAGDLATAAADAAADAVISAAGSAQQPVAAPRKQKSLRELQQQVIVDAFHDTHDGYSVDWLLCSPELQNAFHARCRESGMIGRAGDWNRELLKLRKAGKLTRRDEEKHGWQKKVEFGPEQRDEFAFAGEIAWAEMERKFPGWSLDALLCSPGKAYLFDRTAAKYVKGYDAAELRWAALRLRKARHALAVEAKQYHFVLEKKEFPRFQPWGRFRADHLDEQPGLYLLRNKAKEALYLGETLDLGRRLAAHAAATSPGRAVTQVGVILSEDLPSDDYRELLWTHLIGRHNPRLNIPAIEVTLE
;
A
#
# COMPACT_ATOMS: atom_id res chain seq x y z
N MET A 1 46.75 5.16 19.52
CA MET A 1 45.49 5.69 18.93
C MET A 1 45.52 5.30 17.47
N SER A 2 44.88 4.17 17.11
CA SER A 2 44.80 3.75 15.71
C SER A 2 43.71 4.60 15.03
N LEU A 3 44.09 5.40 14.04
CA LEU A 3 43.18 6.12 13.18
C LEU A 3 42.54 5.11 12.22
N THR A 4 41.49 4.42 12.66
CA THR A 4 40.64 3.65 11.75
C THR A 4 39.84 4.65 10.91
N SER A 5 40.09 4.66 9.60
CA SER A 5 39.20 5.33 8.65
C SER A 5 37.75 4.92 8.93
N PRO A 6 36.78 5.85 8.88
CA PRO A 6 35.38 5.49 9.10
C PRO A 6 34.96 4.42 8.09
N THR A 7 34.35 3.33 8.58
CA THR A 7 33.72 2.31 7.74
C THR A 7 32.77 3.00 6.76
N ALA A 8 32.97 2.75 5.46
CA ALA A 8 32.03 3.21 4.45
C ALA A 8 30.68 2.53 4.72
N VAL A 9 29.65 3.34 4.91
CA VAL A 9 28.27 2.92 5.19
C VAL A 9 27.37 3.53 4.11
N ASP A 10 26.16 2.99 3.98
CA ASP A 10 25.20 3.22 2.88
C ASP A 10 25.78 2.85 1.52
N THR A 11 26.45 1.70 1.45
CA THR A 11 27.09 1.23 0.22
C THR A 11 27.14 -0.29 0.14
N ILE A 12 27.23 -0.80 -1.10
CA ILE A 12 27.59 -2.18 -1.39
C ILE A 12 29.05 -2.18 -1.83
N VAL A 13 29.91 -2.84 -1.06
CA VAL A 13 31.33 -2.97 -1.39
C VAL A 13 31.54 -4.25 -2.19
N HIS A 14 32.09 -4.10 -3.40
CA HIS A 14 32.47 -5.22 -4.24
C HIS A 14 33.64 -6.01 -3.64
N GLY A 15 33.48 -7.34 -3.56
CA GLY A 15 34.54 -8.26 -3.18
C GLY A 15 34.05 -9.43 -2.33
N ASP A 16 34.99 -10.30 -1.99
CA ASP A 16 34.73 -11.46 -1.14
C ASP A 16 34.31 -11.04 0.28
N CYS A 17 33.27 -11.68 0.81
CA CYS A 17 32.70 -11.32 2.10
C CYS A 17 33.70 -11.49 3.26
N LEU A 18 34.59 -12.48 3.25
CA LEU A 18 35.57 -12.70 4.30
C LEU A 18 36.63 -11.61 4.30
N GLU A 19 37.13 -11.25 3.11
CA GLU A 19 38.08 -10.15 2.97
C GLU A 19 37.47 -8.84 3.48
N ARG A 20 36.24 -8.53 3.07
CA ARG A 20 35.54 -7.29 3.46
C ARG A 20 35.16 -7.26 4.94
N LEU A 21 34.80 -8.39 5.52
CA LEU A 21 34.53 -8.51 6.95
C LEU A 21 35.78 -8.24 7.79
N ARG A 22 36.95 -8.78 7.39
CA ARG A 22 38.23 -8.58 8.09
C ARG A 22 38.67 -7.11 8.13
N GLU A 23 38.22 -6.31 7.17
CA GLU A 23 38.47 -4.86 7.14
C GLU A 23 37.59 -4.08 8.14
N GLN A 24 36.50 -4.67 8.63
CA GLN A 24 35.56 -3.99 9.53
C GLN A 24 36.05 -3.95 10.98
N PRO A 25 35.80 -2.88 11.74
CA PRO A 25 36.10 -2.82 13.16
C PRO A 25 35.28 -3.82 13.98
N ASN A 26 35.83 -4.26 15.11
CA ASN A 26 35.08 -5.05 16.10
C ASN A 26 33.87 -4.26 16.61
N ASN A 27 32.76 -4.93 16.92
CA ASN A 27 31.57 -4.32 17.54
C ASN A 27 31.09 -3.05 16.80
N SER A 28 31.05 -3.09 15.47
CA SER A 28 30.65 -1.97 14.61
C SER A 28 29.24 -2.10 14.03
N VAL A 29 28.68 -3.30 14.00
CA VAL A 29 27.39 -3.61 13.34
C VAL A 29 26.33 -3.97 14.38
N ASP A 30 25.10 -3.49 14.19
CA ASP A 30 23.97 -3.73 15.11
C ASP A 30 23.19 -5.00 14.75
N MET A 31 22.97 -5.22 13.46
CA MET A 31 22.22 -6.37 12.94
C MET A 31 22.86 -6.93 11.67
N VAL A 32 22.89 -8.25 11.55
CA VAL A 32 23.27 -8.95 10.32
C VAL A 32 22.12 -9.82 9.85
N PHE A 33 21.84 -9.79 8.55
CA PHE A 33 21.05 -10.82 7.87
C PHE A 33 21.91 -11.43 6.77
N ALA A 34 22.14 -12.74 6.83
CA ALA A 34 22.94 -13.48 5.85
C ALA A 34 22.07 -14.52 5.13
N ASP A 35 22.09 -14.46 3.80
CA ASP A 35 21.50 -15.44 2.89
C ASP A 35 22.61 -16.02 1.98
N PRO A 36 23.51 -16.86 2.54
CA PRO A 36 24.63 -17.41 1.77
C PRO A 36 24.13 -18.33 0.63
N PRO A 37 24.99 -18.68 -0.34
CA PRO A 37 24.76 -19.81 -1.24
C PRO A 37 24.47 -21.08 -0.43
N PHE A 38 23.45 -21.86 -0.81
CA PHE A 38 22.97 -23.02 -0.03
C PHE A 38 23.73 -24.32 -0.31
N ASN A 39 24.73 -24.29 -1.20
CA ASN A 39 25.50 -25.45 -1.65
C ASN A 39 24.62 -26.53 -2.28
N ILE A 40 23.75 -26.10 -3.22
CA ILE A 40 22.74 -26.95 -3.88
C ILE A 40 22.93 -27.02 -5.41
N GLY A 41 24.05 -26.53 -5.92
CA GLY A 41 24.37 -26.47 -7.34
C GLY A 41 23.70 -25.30 -8.07
N PHE A 42 23.40 -24.20 -7.38
CA PHE A 42 22.84 -23.02 -8.03
C PHE A 42 23.89 -22.31 -8.90
N GLU A 43 23.52 -21.94 -10.12
CA GLU A 43 24.42 -21.25 -11.06
C GLU A 43 24.48 -19.75 -10.75
N TYR A 44 25.50 -19.35 -9.97
CA TYR A 44 25.90 -17.95 -9.84
C TYR A 44 26.90 -17.57 -10.95
N ASP A 45 27.08 -16.28 -11.19
CA ASP A 45 27.99 -15.76 -12.20
C ASP A 45 29.47 -15.87 -11.79
N GLN A 46 29.78 -15.67 -10.51
CA GLN A 46 31.15 -15.60 -9.97
C GLN A 46 31.44 -16.65 -8.89
N TYR A 47 30.44 -17.45 -8.47
CA TYR A 47 30.56 -18.42 -7.38
C TYR A 47 30.13 -19.83 -7.81
N HIS A 48 30.84 -20.85 -7.32
CA HIS A 48 30.56 -22.26 -7.62
C HIS A 48 29.85 -22.93 -6.43
N ASP A 49 28.54 -23.08 -6.51
CA ASP A 49 27.69 -23.57 -5.41
C ASP A 49 27.61 -25.10 -5.29
N ASP A 50 28.75 -25.81 -5.32
CA ASP A 50 28.81 -27.28 -5.19
C ASP A 50 30.16 -27.73 -4.60
N HIS A 51 30.36 -27.36 -3.34
CA HIS A 51 31.53 -27.70 -2.52
C HIS A 51 31.30 -28.98 -1.71
N ALA A 52 32.38 -29.66 -1.35
CA ALA A 52 32.32 -30.75 -0.38
C ALA A 52 31.81 -30.25 0.97
N ASP A 53 30.98 -31.06 1.64
CA ASP A 53 30.29 -30.69 2.89
C ASP A 53 31.21 -30.07 3.95
N ASP A 54 32.36 -30.70 4.22
CA ASP A 54 33.33 -30.21 5.21
C ASP A 54 33.97 -28.87 4.82
N ASP A 55 34.23 -28.67 3.52
CA ASP A 55 34.80 -27.42 3.00
C ASP A 55 33.77 -26.29 3.08
N TYR A 56 32.51 -26.56 2.76
CA TYR A 56 31.41 -25.60 2.88
C TYR A 56 31.18 -25.20 4.34
N ILE A 57 31.13 -26.18 5.26
CA ILE A 57 30.97 -25.90 6.70
C ILE A 57 32.17 -25.09 7.23
N ALA A 58 33.39 -25.41 6.81
CA ALA A 58 34.58 -24.65 7.20
C ALA A 58 34.53 -23.20 6.69
N TRP A 59 34.16 -23.00 5.42
CA TRP A 59 33.95 -21.66 4.86
C TRP A 59 32.86 -20.89 5.61
N CYS A 60 31.75 -21.55 5.96
CA CYS A 60 30.69 -20.96 6.77
C CYS A 60 31.14 -20.57 8.17
N ARG A 61 31.94 -21.42 8.82
CA ARG A 61 32.55 -21.12 10.12
C ARG A 61 33.38 -19.84 10.04
N ASP A 62 34.18 -19.68 9.00
CA ASP A 62 35.08 -18.53 8.87
C ASP A 62 34.30 -17.21 8.80
N TRP A 63 33.26 -17.11 7.96
CA TRP A 63 32.54 -15.84 7.83
C TRP A 63 31.63 -15.60 9.02
N MET A 64 31.00 -16.64 9.59
CA MET A 64 30.24 -16.49 10.84
C MET A 64 31.13 -16.04 12.01
N SER A 65 32.39 -16.47 12.06
CA SER A 65 33.34 -16.04 13.09
C SER A 65 33.68 -14.56 12.97
N GLU A 66 33.86 -14.06 11.74
CA GLU A 66 34.04 -12.64 11.50
C GLU A 66 32.76 -11.84 11.78
N LEU A 67 31.58 -12.37 11.46
CA LEU A 67 30.30 -11.76 11.87
C LEU A 67 30.21 -11.62 13.39
N HIS A 68 30.56 -12.67 14.14
CA HIS A 68 30.60 -12.61 15.60
C HIS A 68 31.57 -11.52 16.10
N ARG A 69 32.70 -11.31 15.43
CA ARG A 69 33.66 -10.24 15.79
C ARG A 69 33.09 -8.84 15.54
N VAL A 70 32.47 -8.60 14.38
CA VAL A 70 32.01 -7.26 13.97
C VAL A 70 30.66 -6.87 14.59
N LEU A 71 29.81 -7.82 14.97
CA LEU A 71 28.54 -7.54 15.62
C LEU A 71 28.77 -6.92 17.00
N LYS A 72 27.95 -5.95 17.41
CA LYS A 72 27.99 -5.36 18.76
C LYS A 72 27.46 -6.36 19.80
N PRO A 73 27.86 -6.25 21.08
CA PRO A 73 27.17 -6.92 22.18
C PRO A 73 25.66 -6.63 22.13
N GLY A 74 24.83 -7.67 22.18
CA GLY A 74 23.38 -7.57 22.00
C GLY A 74 22.87 -7.56 20.55
N GLY A 75 23.77 -7.40 19.57
CA GLY A 75 23.39 -7.36 18.17
C GLY A 75 22.83 -8.70 17.69
N ALA A 76 21.97 -8.65 16.67
CA ALA A 76 21.28 -9.81 16.14
C ALA A 76 21.94 -10.33 14.87
N PHE A 77 22.09 -11.65 14.77
CA PHE A 77 22.53 -12.34 13.56
C PHE A 77 21.41 -13.27 13.08
N TRP A 78 20.95 -13.03 11.86
CA TRP A 78 19.96 -13.83 11.19
C TRP A 78 20.59 -14.59 10.02
N LEU A 79 20.33 -15.89 9.93
CA LEU A 79 20.88 -16.79 8.90
C LEU A 79 19.77 -17.53 8.18
N ALA A 80 19.61 -17.31 6.88
CA ALA A 80 18.77 -18.12 6.00
C ALA A 80 19.57 -19.29 5.41
N ILE A 81 19.00 -20.51 5.41
CA ILE A 81 19.63 -21.69 4.83
C ILE A 81 18.60 -22.76 4.44
N GLY A 82 18.95 -23.59 3.45
CA GLY A 82 18.20 -24.78 3.05
C GLY A 82 18.34 -25.97 4.01
N ASP A 83 17.62 -27.06 3.73
CA ASP A 83 17.57 -28.27 4.58
C ASP A 83 18.95 -28.88 4.84
N GLU A 84 19.82 -28.89 3.82
CA GLU A 84 21.08 -29.64 3.78
C GLU A 84 22.00 -29.36 4.97
N PHE A 85 22.21 -28.07 5.26
CA PHE A 85 23.21 -27.62 6.23
C PHE A 85 22.60 -26.89 7.43
N ALA A 86 21.27 -26.87 7.56
CA ALA A 86 20.60 -26.12 8.62
C ALA A 86 21.04 -26.57 10.03
N ALA A 87 21.12 -27.89 10.26
CA ALA A 87 21.55 -28.42 11.55
C ALA A 87 23.03 -28.11 11.82
N ASP A 88 23.89 -28.28 10.81
CA ASP A 88 25.33 -28.06 10.93
C ASP A 88 25.65 -26.60 11.24
N LEU A 89 25.11 -25.66 10.46
CA LEU A 89 25.37 -24.24 10.67
C LEU A 89 24.80 -23.73 11.99
N ARG A 90 23.65 -24.26 12.45
CA ARG A 90 23.12 -23.94 13.77
C ARG A 90 24.06 -24.40 14.89
N VAL A 91 24.58 -25.61 14.79
CA VAL A 91 25.51 -26.17 15.78
C VAL A 91 26.83 -25.40 15.76
N GLU A 92 27.33 -25.08 14.56
CA GLU A 92 28.57 -24.34 14.35
C GLU A 92 28.50 -22.93 14.98
N ALA A 93 27.47 -22.16 14.64
CA ALA A 93 27.24 -20.82 15.20
C ALA A 93 27.20 -20.83 16.73
N HIS A 94 26.47 -21.80 17.32
CA HIS A 94 26.30 -21.85 18.77
C HIS A 94 27.50 -22.43 19.52
N ARG A 95 27.95 -23.63 19.14
CA ARG A 95 28.90 -24.40 19.97
C ARG A 95 30.36 -24.04 19.72
N ASN A 96 30.68 -23.57 18.51
CA ASN A 96 32.07 -23.35 18.11
C ASN A 96 32.41 -21.86 18.02
N ILE A 97 31.45 -21.02 17.62
CA ILE A 97 31.66 -19.57 17.45
C ILE A 97 31.23 -18.77 18.69
N GLY A 98 30.13 -19.17 19.33
CA GLY A 98 29.65 -18.56 20.58
C GLY A 98 28.42 -17.66 20.44
N PHE A 99 27.68 -17.78 19.33
CA PHE A 99 26.37 -17.13 19.23
C PHE A 99 25.33 -17.80 20.15
N GLU A 100 24.42 -16.99 20.70
CA GLU A 100 23.30 -17.48 21.53
C GLU A 100 22.05 -17.68 20.65
N PRO A 101 21.52 -18.90 20.52
CA PRO A 101 20.35 -19.18 19.68
C PRO A 101 19.06 -18.71 20.35
N ARG A 102 18.23 -17.99 19.59
CA ARG A 102 16.93 -17.45 20.05
C ARG A 102 15.75 -18.19 19.44
N ASN A 103 15.73 -18.28 18.12
CA ASN A 103 14.67 -18.95 17.39
C ASN A 103 15.23 -19.74 16.21
N TRP A 104 14.60 -20.89 15.95
CA TRP A 104 14.68 -21.56 14.66
C TRP A 104 13.36 -21.26 13.95
N VAL A 105 13.38 -20.27 13.08
CA VAL A 105 12.21 -19.89 12.31
C VAL A 105 12.08 -20.77 11.06
N VAL A 106 10.87 -21.24 10.79
CA VAL A 106 10.51 -21.93 9.55
C VAL A 106 9.70 -20.97 8.69
N TRP A 107 10.29 -20.49 7.61
CA TRP A 107 9.58 -19.71 6.61
C TRP A 107 9.00 -20.63 5.53
N TYR A 108 7.68 -20.79 5.53
CA TYR A 108 6.96 -21.67 4.59
C TYR A 108 6.42 -20.92 3.37
N TYR A 109 6.40 -21.60 2.23
CA TYR A 109 5.82 -21.15 0.97
C TYR A 109 5.22 -22.33 0.19
N THR A 110 4.07 -22.14 -0.47
CA THR A 110 3.31 -23.25 -1.10
C THR A 110 3.91 -23.78 -2.41
N PHE A 111 4.61 -22.93 -3.19
CA PHE A 111 5.25 -23.37 -4.43
C PHE A 111 6.68 -23.84 -4.11
N GLY A 112 6.91 -25.15 -4.08
CA GLY A 112 8.19 -25.81 -3.80
C GLY A 112 8.84 -26.49 -5.02
N GLN A 113 10.11 -26.89 -4.92
CA GLN A 113 10.68 -27.78 -5.94
C GLN A 113 10.00 -29.16 -5.84
N ASN A 114 9.41 -29.61 -6.96
CA ASN A 114 8.73 -30.89 -7.03
C ASN A 114 9.72 -32.05 -6.90
N CYS A 115 9.56 -32.86 -5.86
CA CYS A 115 10.43 -33.98 -5.55
C CYS A 115 9.74 -35.30 -5.92
N LYS A 116 10.45 -36.19 -6.61
CA LYS A 116 9.89 -37.50 -7.04
C LYS A 116 10.00 -38.61 -5.99
N ARG A 117 10.99 -38.51 -5.09
CA ARG A 117 11.40 -39.59 -4.17
C ARG A 117 11.40 -39.18 -2.69
N LYS A 118 10.99 -37.94 -2.40
CA LYS A 118 10.87 -37.35 -1.06
C LYS A 118 9.77 -36.29 -1.07
N PHE A 119 9.39 -35.78 0.10
CA PHE A 119 8.45 -34.66 0.19
C PHE A 119 8.99 -33.41 -0.51
N ASN A 120 8.08 -32.59 -1.03
CA ASN A 120 8.43 -31.32 -1.66
C ASN A 120 9.08 -30.37 -0.66
N ARG A 121 10.03 -29.58 -1.14
CA ARG A 121 10.69 -28.53 -0.36
C ARG A 121 9.90 -27.23 -0.46
N SER A 122 9.24 -26.89 0.63
CA SER A 122 8.30 -25.78 0.75
C SER A 122 8.66 -24.81 1.88
N HIS A 123 9.90 -24.82 2.35
CA HIS A 123 10.34 -23.90 3.39
C HIS A 123 11.84 -23.55 3.31
N VAL A 124 12.22 -22.51 4.03
CA VAL A 124 13.61 -22.12 4.33
C VAL A 124 13.75 -22.02 5.86
N HIS A 125 14.91 -22.40 6.38
CA HIS A 125 15.26 -22.21 7.78
C HIS A 125 15.85 -20.83 7.97
N ILE A 126 15.34 -20.08 8.94
CA ILE A 126 15.86 -18.77 9.31
C ILE A 126 16.25 -18.85 10.80
N PHE A 127 17.54 -18.84 11.09
CA PHE A 127 18.02 -18.86 12.47
C PHE A 127 18.16 -17.44 12.99
N HIS A 128 17.70 -17.21 14.22
CA HIS A 128 17.93 -15.98 14.97
C HIS A 128 18.92 -16.25 16.08
N PHE A 129 20.05 -15.54 16.04
CA PHE A 129 21.11 -15.57 17.04
C PHE A 129 21.34 -14.17 17.61
N THR A 130 21.93 -14.10 18.81
CA THR A 130 22.47 -12.86 19.37
C THR A 130 23.93 -13.02 19.74
N LYS A 131 24.68 -11.92 19.66
CA LYS A 131 25.99 -11.84 20.31
C LYS A 131 25.79 -11.46 21.76
N GLU A 132 26.17 -12.35 22.67
CA GLU A 132 25.96 -12.18 24.12
C GLU A 132 24.47 -12.21 24.53
N GLY A 133 24.20 -12.52 25.81
CA GLY A 133 22.88 -12.95 26.31
C GLY A 133 21.75 -11.89 26.32
N ASP A 134 20.60 -12.23 26.93
CA ASP A 134 19.34 -11.47 26.83
C ASP A 134 19.39 -10.00 27.28
N ALA A 135 20.29 -9.65 28.20
CA ALA A 135 20.26 -8.34 28.85
C ALA A 135 20.58 -7.16 27.91
N THR A 136 21.27 -7.42 26.80
CA THR A 136 21.71 -6.40 25.84
C THR A 136 21.04 -6.52 24.48
N HIS A 137 20.16 -7.52 24.28
CA HIS A 137 19.58 -7.81 22.99
C HIS A 137 18.54 -6.78 22.56
N THR A 138 18.75 -6.15 21.40
CA THR A 138 17.75 -5.30 20.74
C THR A 138 16.60 -6.18 20.24
N PHE A 139 15.44 -6.09 20.90
CA PHE A 139 14.25 -6.88 20.57
C PHE A 139 12.96 -6.05 20.71
N ASN A 140 12.48 -5.53 19.59
CA ASN A 140 11.34 -4.61 19.51
C ASN A 140 9.98 -5.32 19.58
N ALA A 141 9.75 -6.10 20.64
CA ALA A 141 8.57 -6.96 20.79
C ALA A 141 7.22 -6.22 20.76
N GLU A 142 7.26 -4.92 21.08
CA GLU A 142 6.09 -4.05 21.12
C GLU A 142 5.80 -3.36 19.79
N ASP A 143 6.65 -3.52 18.77
CA ASP A 143 6.45 -2.92 17.45
C ASP A 143 5.12 -3.41 16.84
N PRO A 144 4.16 -2.50 16.61
CA PRO A 144 2.84 -2.84 16.08
C PRO A 144 2.89 -3.49 14.69
N LYS A 145 3.90 -3.16 13.86
CA LYS A 145 4.06 -3.72 12.50
C LYS A 145 4.69 -5.13 12.54
N VAL A 146 5.17 -5.60 13.70
CA VAL A 146 5.64 -6.99 13.89
C VAL A 146 4.56 -7.87 14.52
N ARG A 147 3.69 -7.27 15.34
CA ARG A 147 2.66 -8.01 16.09
C ARG A 147 1.54 -8.51 15.20
N VAL A 148 1.02 -9.68 15.55
CA VAL A 148 -0.09 -10.33 14.84
C VAL A 148 -1.29 -10.52 15.76
N PRO A 149 -2.52 -10.56 15.22
CA PRO A 149 -3.68 -10.86 16.03
C PRO A 149 -3.55 -12.18 16.78
N SER A 150 -4.06 -12.20 18.01
CA SER A 150 -4.04 -13.40 18.83
C SER A 150 -5.35 -14.16 18.68
N ALA A 151 -5.31 -15.41 18.23
CA ALA A 151 -6.47 -16.30 18.26
C ALA A 151 -7.07 -16.41 19.68
N ARG A 152 -6.25 -16.24 20.72
CA ARG A 152 -6.72 -16.21 22.11
C ARG A 152 -7.59 -15.00 22.45
N ALA A 153 -7.28 -13.85 21.86
CA ALA A 153 -8.13 -12.67 21.95
C ALA A 153 -9.35 -12.81 21.04
N LEU A 154 -9.11 -13.14 19.78
CA LEU A 154 -10.12 -13.15 18.74
C LEU A 154 -11.08 -14.32 18.91
N VAL A 155 -10.60 -15.56 18.82
CA VAL A 155 -11.42 -16.78 18.77
C VAL A 155 -11.95 -17.16 20.15
N TYR A 156 -11.10 -17.11 21.17
CA TYR A 156 -11.46 -17.60 22.51
C TYR A 156 -11.98 -16.53 23.47
N GLY A 157 -11.90 -15.24 23.10
CA GLY A 157 -12.35 -14.13 23.97
C GLY A 157 -11.65 -14.09 25.34
N ASP A 158 -10.45 -14.66 25.45
CA ASP A 158 -9.76 -14.78 26.74
C ASP A 158 -9.15 -13.43 27.13
N LYS A 159 -9.65 -12.86 28.23
CA LYS A 159 -9.23 -11.56 28.78
C LYS A 159 -7.76 -11.49 29.17
N ARG A 160 -7.05 -12.62 29.26
CA ARG A 160 -5.59 -12.68 29.48
C ARG A 160 -4.78 -12.47 28.22
N ALA A 161 -5.41 -12.49 27.04
CA ALA A 161 -4.70 -12.20 25.80
C ALA A 161 -4.14 -10.77 25.85
N ASN A 162 -2.93 -10.59 25.33
CA ASN A 162 -2.38 -9.26 25.20
C ASN A 162 -3.23 -8.47 24.19
N PRO A 163 -3.80 -7.31 24.57
CA PRO A 163 -4.72 -6.54 23.72
C PRO A 163 -4.08 -6.05 22.43
N THR A 164 -2.76 -5.94 22.44
CA THR A 164 -1.95 -5.41 21.34
C THR A 164 -1.46 -6.46 20.34
N GLY A 165 -2.00 -7.68 20.48
CA GLY A 165 -1.63 -8.85 19.69
C GLY A 165 -0.55 -9.67 20.38
N ARG A 166 0.00 -10.61 19.62
CA ARG A 166 1.09 -11.49 20.03
C ARG A 166 2.25 -11.33 19.06
N LEU A 167 3.44 -11.79 19.46
CA LEU A 167 4.48 -12.04 18.48
C LEU A 167 4.04 -13.16 17.54
N PRO A 168 4.48 -13.13 16.27
CA PRO A 168 4.27 -14.24 15.35
C PRO A 168 4.91 -15.51 15.93
N ASP A 169 4.35 -16.67 15.57
CA ASP A 169 4.98 -17.94 15.90
C ASP A 169 6.33 -18.05 15.17
N ASP A 170 7.19 -18.98 15.59
CA ASP A 170 8.44 -19.30 14.89
C ASP A 170 8.21 -20.09 13.58
N THR A 171 6.96 -20.45 13.28
CA THR A 171 6.58 -20.96 11.96
C THR A 171 5.82 -19.86 11.21
N TRP A 172 6.48 -19.23 10.24
CA TRP A 172 5.92 -18.15 9.44
C TRP A 172 5.08 -18.70 8.30
N ILE A 173 3.92 -19.21 8.70
CA ILE A 173 2.80 -19.63 7.86
C ILE A 173 1.62 -18.71 8.10
N LEU A 174 0.78 -18.54 7.08
CA LEU A 174 -0.55 -18.00 7.27
C LEU A 174 -1.48 -19.16 7.64
N ARG A 175 -2.17 -19.08 8.77
CA ARG A 175 -3.08 -20.16 9.18
C ARG A 175 -4.51 -19.79 8.80
N PRO A 176 -5.30 -20.72 8.22
CA PRO A 176 -6.71 -20.48 7.93
C PRO A 176 -7.54 -19.97 9.13
N GLN A 177 -7.18 -20.32 10.37
CA GLN A 177 -7.89 -19.86 11.57
C GLN A 177 -7.60 -18.39 11.93
N ASP A 178 -6.53 -17.80 11.37
CA ASP A 178 -6.22 -16.39 11.51
C ASP A 178 -6.96 -15.53 10.43
N LEU A 179 -7.70 -16.19 9.52
CA LEU A 179 -8.37 -15.63 8.34
C LEU A 179 -9.90 -15.64 8.49
N ARG A 180 -10.46 -14.96 9.50
CA ARG A 180 -11.93 -14.88 9.70
C ARG A 180 -12.67 -14.53 8.41
N GLU A 181 -13.97 -14.84 8.39
CA GLU A 181 -15.00 -14.64 7.34
C GLU A 181 -15.16 -13.19 6.82
N GLU A 182 -14.07 -12.47 6.62
CA GLU A 182 -14.01 -11.20 5.91
C GLU A 182 -14.10 -11.50 4.40
N PRO A 183 -14.86 -10.72 3.62
CA PRO A 183 -14.96 -10.87 2.17
C PRO A 183 -13.61 -10.80 1.44
N GLU A 184 -12.58 -10.20 2.08
CA GLU A 184 -11.22 -10.12 1.57
C GLU A 184 -10.27 -11.23 2.07
N ALA A 185 -10.74 -12.20 2.86
CA ALA A 185 -9.96 -13.33 3.34
C ALA A 185 -9.79 -14.45 2.31
N PHE A 186 -8.76 -15.28 2.50
CA PHE A 186 -8.47 -16.45 1.67
C PHE A 186 -9.66 -17.40 1.59
N GLN A 187 -10.06 -17.74 0.36
CA GLN A 187 -11.04 -18.77 0.07
C GLN A 187 -10.42 -20.17 0.22
N PRO A 188 -11.22 -21.25 0.33
CA PRO A 188 -10.71 -22.63 0.47
C PRO A 188 -9.75 -23.09 -0.63
N MET A 189 -9.69 -22.38 -1.76
CA MET A 189 -8.82 -22.66 -2.91
C MET A 189 -7.59 -21.75 -3.00
N ASP A 190 -7.42 -20.81 -2.07
CA ASP A 190 -6.29 -19.89 -2.06
C ASP A 190 -5.11 -20.45 -1.24
N ASP A 191 -3.88 -20.14 -1.67
CA ASP A 191 -2.63 -20.64 -1.08
C ASP A 191 -2.24 -19.91 0.22
N THR A 192 -1.94 -20.64 1.29
CA THR A 192 -1.58 -20.06 2.60
C THR A 192 -0.09 -19.73 2.72
N TRP A 193 0.27 -18.45 2.70
CA TRP A 193 1.65 -17.99 2.94
C TRP A 193 1.68 -16.73 3.82
N TYR A 194 2.61 -16.67 4.78
CA TYR A 194 2.83 -15.45 5.56
C TYR A 194 3.66 -14.43 4.76
N PHE A 195 4.73 -14.93 4.14
CA PHE A 195 5.51 -14.20 3.15
C PHE A 195 5.66 -15.10 1.92
N SER A 196 5.12 -14.72 0.76
CA SER A 196 5.32 -15.50 -0.46
C SER A 196 6.77 -15.37 -0.94
N ARG A 197 7.31 -16.40 -1.61
CA ARG A 197 8.54 -16.22 -2.41
C ARG A 197 8.31 -15.19 -3.52
N VAL A 198 9.35 -14.46 -3.90
CA VAL A 198 9.26 -13.48 -5.00
C VAL A 198 9.19 -14.19 -6.35
N ALA A 199 7.96 -14.46 -6.80
CA ALA A 199 7.70 -15.10 -8.09
C ALA A 199 7.92 -14.14 -9.27
N GLY A 200 8.15 -14.69 -10.46
CA GLY A 200 8.46 -13.90 -11.67
C GLY A 200 7.37 -12.92 -12.09
N THR A 201 6.12 -13.12 -11.65
CA THR A 201 4.98 -12.25 -11.95
C THR A 201 4.80 -11.11 -10.95
N PHE A 202 5.54 -11.09 -9.84
CA PHE A 202 5.33 -10.12 -8.77
C PHE A 202 5.97 -8.78 -9.11
N LYS A 203 5.28 -7.68 -8.75
CA LYS A 203 5.78 -6.31 -8.98
C LYS A 203 7.15 -6.06 -8.31
N GLU A 204 7.40 -6.73 -7.19
CA GLU A 204 8.66 -6.62 -6.44
C GLU A 204 9.86 -7.26 -7.15
N ARG A 205 9.62 -8.22 -8.07
CA ARG A 205 10.68 -8.96 -8.76
C ARG A 205 11.53 -8.02 -9.61
N GLN A 206 12.83 -7.95 -9.32
CA GLN A 206 13.76 -7.11 -10.08
C GLN A 206 14.24 -7.76 -11.39
N GLY A 207 14.25 -9.10 -11.44
CA GLY A 207 14.55 -9.85 -12.66
C GLY A 207 16.02 -10.18 -12.90
N PHE A 208 16.97 -9.47 -12.26
CA PHE A 208 18.41 -9.69 -12.44
C PHE A 208 19.03 -10.72 -11.47
N HIS A 209 18.32 -11.10 -10.40
CA HIS A 209 18.79 -12.08 -9.42
C HIS A 209 17.78 -13.22 -9.27
N GLY A 210 18.25 -14.47 -9.24
CA GLY A 210 17.40 -15.67 -9.22
C GLY A 210 16.63 -15.85 -7.90
N CYS A 211 17.34 -15.63 -6.79
CA CYS A 211 16.92 -15.95 -5.42
C CYS A 211 16.61 -14.69 -4.60
N GLN A 212 15.85 -13.75 -5.15
CA GLN A 212 15.48 -12.52 -4.43
C GLN A 212 14.60 -12.81 -3.20
N MET A 213 15.01 -12.32 -2.03
CA MET A 213 14.22 -12.35 -0.79
C MET A 213 13.07 -11.33 -0.81
N PRO A 214 11.91 -11.61 -0.16
CA PRO A 214 10.78 -10.68 -0.06
C PRO A 214 11.03 -9.54 0.93
N GLU A 215 10.65 -8.31 0.56
CA GLU A 215 10.83 -7.12 1.41
C GLU A 215 10.07 -7.21 2.73
N GLN A 216 8.83 -7.74 2.75
CA GLN A 216 8.05 -7.84 4.00
C GLN A 216 8.64 -8.85 5.00
N LEU A 217 9.26 -9.93 4.49
CA LEU A 217 9.97 -10.91 5.31
C LEU A 217 11.14 -10.25 6.05
N LEU A 218 12.00 -9.56 5.30
CA LEU A 218 13.15 -8.84 5.87
C LEU A 218 12.69 -7.66 6.70
N GLY A 219 11.58 -7.01 6.34
CA GLY A 219 10.99 -5.90 7.08
C GLY A 219 10.63 -6.28 8.51
N ARG A 220 10.08 -7.49 8.71
CA ARG A 220 9.87 -8.04 10.06
C ARG A 220 11.18 -8.19 10.83
N ILE A 221 12.18 -8.80 10.20
CA ILE A 221 13.47 -9.12 10.82
C ILE A 221 14.22 -7.83 11.22
N VAL A 222 14.24 -6.83 10.32
CA VAL A 222 14.87 -5.53 10.56
C VAL A 222 14.15 -4.78 11.67
N ARG A 223 12.81 -4.73 11.66
CA ARG A 223 12.03 -4.07 12.73
C ARG A 223 12.26 -4.68 14.10
N ILE A 224 12.24 -6.02 14.19
CA ILE A 224 12.32 -6.72 15.48
C ILE A 224 13.73 -6.64 16.09
N SER A 225 14.78 -6.46 15.29
CA SER A 225 16.18 -6.65 15.74
C SER A 225 17.10 -5.42 15.59
N SER A 226 16.57 -4.27 15.21
CA SER A 226 17.33 -3.02 15.06
C SER A 226 16.43 -1.80 15.26
N ASP A 227 17.02 -0.67 15.62
CA ASP A 227 16.36 0.63 15.73
C ASP A 227 16.72 1.55 14.54
N PRO A 228 15.91 2.58 14.23
CA PRO A 228 16.29 3.60 13.25
C PRO A 228 17.69 4.18 13.55
N GLY A 229 18.51 4.31 12.51
CA GLY A 229 19.91 4.74 12.60
C GLY A 229 20.93 3.64 12.85
N ASP A 230 20.51 2.43 13.27
CA ASP A 230 21.40 1.28 13.44
C ASP A 230 22.02 0.84 12.11
N LEU A 231 23.18 0.17 12.18
CA LEU A 231 23.85 -0.40 11.02
C LEU A 231 23.43 -1.85 10.79
N VAL A 232 22.76 -2.08 9.66
CA VAL A 232 22.39 -3.41 9.14
C VAL A 232 23.41 -3.88 8.10
N LEU A 233 24.00 -5.05 8.31
CA LEU A 233 24.96 -5.67 7.40
C LEU A 233 24.34 -6.86 6.66
N ASP A 234 24.58 -6.94 5.36
CA ASP A 234 24.33 -8.12 4.53
C ASP A 234 25.64 -8.60 3.87
N PRO A 235 26.23 -9.73 4.31
CA PRO A 235 27.46 -10.23 3.72
C PRO A 235 27.27 -10.90 2.35
N PHE A 236 26.02 -11.12 1.92
CA PHE A 236 25.65 -11.82 0.68
C PHE A 236 24.53 -11.04 -0.03
N SER A 237 24.83 -9.79 -0.41
CA SER A 237 23.79 -8.79 -0.73
C SER A 237 22.86 -9.20 -1.89
N GLY A 238 23.37 -9.92 -2.90
CA GLY A 238 22.61 -10.42 -4.03
C GLY A 238 21.76 -9.33 -4.69
N SER A 239 20.43 -9.44 -4.57
CA SER A 239 19.49 -8.43 -5.10
C SER A 239 19.40 -7.13 -4.31
N GLY A 240 20.15 -7.00 -3.21
CA GLY A 240 20.15 -5.86 -2.29
C GLY A 240 18.89 -5.71 -1.45
N THR A 241 18.10 -6.77 -1.25
CA THR A 241 16.79 -6.65 -0.56
C THR A 241 16.95 -6.24 0.90
N THR A 242 17.89 -6.83 1.65
CA THR A 242 18.14 -6.46 3.06
C THR A 242 18.47 -4.98 3.19
N LEU A 243 19.33 -4.49 2.31
CA LEU A 243 19.83 -3.11 2.30
C LEU A 243 18.75 -2.12 1.85
N ALA A 244 17.96 -2.49 0.84
CA ALA A 244 16.78 -1.75 0.42
C ALA A 244 15.78 -1.60 1.59
N VAL A 245 15.48 -2.68 2.29
CA VAL A 245 14.58 -2.67 3.46
C VAL A 245 15.17 -1.85 4.60
N ALA A 246 16.47 -1.98 4.89
CA ALA A 246 17.15 -1.17 5.90
C ALA A 246 16.99 0.33 5.61
N LYS A 247 17.27 0.75 4.36
CA LYS A 247 17.12 2.16 3.93
C LYS A 247 15.66 2.63 4.05
N LYS A 248 14.69 1.85 3.58
CA LYS A 248 13.25 2.18 3.70
C LYS A 248 12.83 2.39 5.15
N LEU A 249 13.38 1.60 6.07
CA LEU A 249 13.09 1.67 7.49
C LEU A 249 14.00 2.65 8.25
N GLY A 250 14.82 3.46 7.58
CA GLY A 250 15.67 4.46 8.24
C GLY A 250 16.86 3.89 9.00
N ARG A 251 17.37 2.73 8.59
CA ARG A 251 18.63 2.16 9.10
C ARG A 251 19.78 2.49 8.15
N ARG A 252 20.99 2.60 8.70
CA ARG A 252 22.23 2.59 7.92
C ARG A 252 22.48 1.18 7.43
N TRP A 253 23.18 1.05 6.31
CA TRP A 253 23.35 -0.28 5.72
C TRP A 253 24.74 -0.47 5.12
N LEU A 254 25.20 -1.72 5.11
CA LEU A 254 26.45 -2.12 4.48
C LEU A 254 26.23 -3.48 3.81
N GLY A 255 26.58 -3.58 2.54
CA GLY A 255 26.51 -4.82 1.78
C GLY A 255 27.87 -5.27 1.28
N PHE A 256 28.10 -6.58 1.23
CA PHE A 256 29.16 -7.19 0.42
C PHE A 256 28.57 -8.03 -0.68
N GLU A 257 29.19 -8.00 -1.86
CA GLU A 257 28.75 -8.76 -3.02
C GLU A 257 29.94 -9.07 -3.94
N LEU A 258 30.03 -10.33 -4.37
CA LEU A 258 31.13 -10.84 -5.19
C LEU A 258 30.94 -10.46 -6.66
N SER A 259 29.69 -10.36 -7.13
CA SER A 259 29.38 -9.98 -8.51
C SER A 259 29.35 -8.47 -8.69
N GLU A 260 30.24 -7.94 -9.55
CA GLU A 260 30.21 -6.54 -9.96
C GLU A 260 28.88 -6.13 -10.63
N GLU A 261 28.25 -7.06 -11.37
CA GLU A 261 26.93 -6.80 -11.96
C GLU A 261 25.84 -6.67 -10.90
N TYR A 262 25.80 -7.57 -9.91
CA TYR A 262 24.84 -7.48 -8.82
C TYR A 262 25.06 -6.24 -7.97
N VAL A 263 26.31 -5.87 -7.68
CA VAL A 263 26.65 -4.59 -7.02
C VAL A 263 26.02 -3.42 -7.79
N ARG A 264 26.21 -3.36 -9.11
CA ARG A 264 25.67 -2.26 -9.93
C ARG A 264 24.14 -2.22 -9.90
N TYR A 265 23.47 -3.33 -10.17
CA TYR A 265 22.01 -3.38 -10.23
C TYR A 265 21.35 -3.15 -8.87
N ALA A 266 21.91 -3.73 -7.80
CA ALA A 266 21.41 -3.53 -6.44
C ALA A 266 21.62 -2.09 -5.96
N THR A 267 22.76 -1.47 -6.29
CA THR A 267 23.01 -0.05 -5.98
C THR A 267 22.01 0.84 -6.72
N GLU A 268 21.79 0.63 -8.02
CA GLU A 268 20.79 1.37 -8.80
C GLU A 268 19.37 1.22 -8.22
N ARG A 269 19.00 0.01 -7.77
CA ARG A 269 17.72 -0.23 -7.07
C ARG A 269 17.64 0.61 -5.79
N ILE A 270 18.68 0.60 -4.97
CA ILE A 270 18.69 1.28 -3.66
C ILE A 270 18.76 2.81 -3.81
N ASP A 271 19.45 3.33 -4.82
CA ASP A 271 19.51 4.76 -5.12
C ASP A 271 18.14 5.36 -5.43
N ASN A 272 17.23 4.56 -6.00
CA ASN A 272 15.85 4.94 -6.31
C ASN A 272 14.88 4.83 -5.11
N ILE A 273 15.37 4.44 -3.93
CA ILE A 273 14.58 4.31 -2.70
C ILE A 273 14.79 5.55 -1.82
N ALA A 274 13.72 6.07 -1.23
CA ALA A 274 13.76 7.04 -0.15
C ALA A 274 13.52 6.36 1.21
N GLU A 275 14.07 6.95 2.26
CA GLU A 275 13.70 6.58 3.63
C GLU A 275 12.20 6.84 3.83
N GLY A 276 11.50 5.90 4.46
CA GLY A 276 10.04 5.92 4.64
C GLY A 276 9.23 5.33 3.49
N ASP A 277 9.86 4.91 2.38
CA ASP A 277 9.14 4.21 1.30
C ASP A 277 8.50 2.91 1.80
N GLU A 278 7.30 2.60 1.30
CA GLU A 278 6.59 1.37 1.66
C GLU A 278 7.36 0.10 1.25
N LEU A 279 7.29 -0.92 2.11
CA LEU A 279 7.76 -2.26 1.77
C LEU A 279 6.84 -2.90 0.72
N SER A 280 7.44 -3.55 -0.26
CA SER A 280 6.71 -4.21 -1.34
C SER A 280 5.99 -5.47 -0.85
N GLY A 281 4.75 -5.67 -1.29
CA GLY A 281 3.91 -6.80 -0.88
C GLY A 281 2.99 -6.47 0.30
N PRO A 282 2.00 -7.32 0.62
CA PRO A 282 1.05 -7.08 1.70
C PRO A 282 1.74 -7.07 3.08
N SER A 283 1.43 -6.09 3.93
CA SER A 283 1.95 -5.98 5.30
C SER A 283 1.28 -6.93 6.29
N ASP A 284 0.07 -7.40 5.97
CA ASP A 284 -0.68 -8.42 6.69
C ASP A 284 -1.29 -9.40 5.66
N PRO A 285 -1.04 -10.72 5.74
CA PRO A 285 -1.40 -11.64 4.68
C PRO A 285 -2.82 -12.14 4.89
N VAL A 286 -3.80 -11.25 5.09
CA VAL A 286 -5.23 -11.62 4.96
C VAL A 286 -5.63 -11.79 3.50
N SER A 287 -4.84 -11.25 2.56
CA SER A 287 -5.01 -11.39 1.11
C SER A 287 -3.82 -12.07 0.43
N SER A 288 -4.08 -12.91 -0.59
CA SER A 288 -3.03 -13.46 -1.45
C SER A 288 -2.31 -12.35 -2.24
N ALA A 289 -1.07 -12.61 -2.67
CA ALA A 289 -0.36 -11.68 -3.55
C ALA A 289 -1.23 -11.41 -4.79
N PRO A 290 -1.54 -10.13 -5.13
CA PRO A 290 -2.51 -9.82 -6.17
C PRO A 290 -2.08 -10.41 -7.51
N THR A 291 -3.00 -11.06 -8.20
CA THR A 291 -2.74 -11.55 -9.56
C THR A 291 -2.40 -10.38 -10.46
N THR A 292 -1.25 -10.40 -11.10
CA THR A 292 -0.87 -9.35 -12.06
C THR A 292 -1.59 -9.55 -13.39
N ALA A 293 -1.77 -8.46 -14.16
CA ALA A 293 -2.40 -8.50 -15.48
C ALA A 293 -1.69 -9.45 -16.47
N ALA A 294 -0.43 -9.83 -16.19
CA ALA A 294 0.37 -10.78 -16.95
C ALA A 294 0.29 -12.23 -16.42
N GLY A 295 -0.43 -12.49 -15.32
CA GLY A 295 -0.57 -13.81 -14.74
C GLY A 295 -1.32 -14.77 -15.66
N ARG A 296 -0.65 -15.85 -16.11
CA ARG A 296 -1.31 -16.92 -16.87
C ARG A 296 -2.13 -17.80 -15.91
N ARG A 297 -3.44 -17.86 -16.11
CA ARG A 297 -4.29 -18.90 -15.51
C ARG A 297 -4.16 -20.17 -16.34
N LEU A 298 -3.90 -21.30 -15.68
CA LEU A 298 -4.01 -22.61 -16.32
C LEU A 298 -5.50 -22.84 -16.62
N LYS A 299 -5.86 -22.91 -17.89
CA LYS A 299 -7.15 -23.47 -18.30
C LYS A 299 -6.99 -24.99 -18.28
N ASP A 300 -8.00 -25.70 -17.76
CA ASP A 300 -8.12 -27.16 -17.87
C ASP A 300 -7.15 -28.01 -17.00
N HIS A 301 -6.62 -27.47 -15.90
CA HIS A 301 -5.84 -28.27 -14.94
C HIS A 301 -6.75 -29.28 -14.20
N PRO A 302 -6.39 -30.57 -14.10
CA PRO A 302 -7.27 -31.63 -13.59
C PRO A 302 -7.66 -31.52 -12.10
N LEU A 303 -6.99 -30.63 -11.35
CA LEU A 303 -7.33 -30.29 -9.97
C LEU A 303 -8.06 -28.94 -9.83
N LEU A 304 -8.36 -28.25 -10.94
CA LEU A 304 -9.27 -27.10 -10.88
C LEU A 304 -10.68 -27.63 -10.67
N PRO A 305 -11.35 -27.24 -9.59
CA PRO A 305 -12.73 -27.65 -9.36
C PRO A 305 -13.63 -27.10 -10.48
N THR A 306 -14.47 -27.98 -11.03
CA THR A 306 -15.58 -27.60 -11.92
C THR A 306 -16.67 -26.97 -11.07
N PHE A 307 -16.48 -25.72 -10.65
CA PHE A 307 -17.56 -24.98 -9.99
C PHE A 307 -18.45 -24.34 -11.06
N GLU A 308 -19.66 -24.84 -11.20
CA GLU A 308 -20.71 -24.15 -11.95
C GLU A 308 -21.23 -22.97 -11.12
N LYS A 309 -21.63 -21.90 -11.81
CA LYS A 309 -21.91 -20.58 -11.23
C LYS A 309 -23.13 -20.54 -10.29
N ASP A 310 -23.85 -21.65 -10.16
CA ASP A 310 -25.16 -21.73 -9.53
C ASP A 310 -25.13 -22.40 -8.13
N ASP A 311 -23.97 -22.89 -7.66
CA ASP A 311 -23.88 -23.65 -6.40
C ASP A 311 -23.88 -22.78 -5.12
N PHE A 312 -23.99 -21.45 -5.23
CA PHE A 312 -23.95 -20.50 -4.09
C PHE A 312 -25.08 -19.45 -4.05
N GLU A 313 -26.27 -19.74 -4.58
CA GLU A 313 -27.49 -19.08 -4.09
C GLU A 313 -28.42 -20.13 -3.48
N PRO A 314 -28.49 -20.20 -2.14
CA PRO A 314 -29.76 -19.86 -1.52
C PRO A 314 -29.62 -19.08 -0.19
N GLU A 315 -30.72 -18.42 0.20
CA GLU A 315 -31.02 -17.87 1.55
C GLU A 315 -30.92 -16.35 1.82
N LEU A 316 -30.78 -15.48 0.82
CA LEU A 316 -30.95 -14.01 1.02
C LEU A 316 -32.20 -13.38 0.39
N LYS A 317 -33.21 -14.19 0.04
CA LYS A 317 -34.46 -13.71 -0.61
C LYS A 317 -35.72 -13.73 0.25
N GLU A 318 -35.62 -13.88 1.58
CA GLU A 318 -36.82 -13.92 2.45
C GLU A 318 -37.04 -12.71 3.38
N ALA A 319 -36.32 -11.59 3.23
CA ALA A 319 -36.45 -10.44 4.14
C ALA A 319 -36.90 -9.10 3.52
N ALA A 320 -37.21 -9.03 2.22
CA ALA A 320 -37.70 -7.79 1.61
C ALA A 320 -38.97 -8.05 0.80
N GLY A 321 -40.11 -8.00 1.49
CA GLY A 321 -41.41 -7.95 0.86
C GLY A 321 -41.52 -6.73 -0.05
N ALA A 322 -41.74 -6.98 -1.33
CA ALA A 322 -42.24 -6.01 -2.28
C ALA A 322 -43.38 -6.68 -3.04
N GLU A 323 -44.58 -6.13 -2.87
CA GLU A 323 -45.81 -6.50 -3.56
C GLU A 323 -45.61 -6.49 -5.08
N GLU A 324 -46.14 -7.53 -5.72
CA GLU A 324 -46.27 -7.66 -7.16
C GLU A 324 -47.21 -6.59 -7.74
N ILE A 325 -46.86 -6.10 -8.93
CA ILE A 325 -47.86 -5.79 -9.96
C ILE A 325 -47.44 -6.52 -11.24
N GLU A 326 -48.34 -7.41 -11.67
CA GLU A 326 -48.33 -8.21 -12.89
C GLU A 326 -48.25 -7.36 -14.17
N GLU A 327 -47.61 -7.88 -15.22
CA GLU A 327 -48.36 -8.07 -16.47
C GLU A 327 -47.78 -9.18 -17.36
N SER A 328 -48.73 -9.88 -17.97
CA SER A 328 -48.70 -11.19 -18.61
C SER A 328 -48.00 -11.28 -19.96
N ALA A 329 -47.46 -12.48 -20.26
CA ALA A 329 -47.98 -13.41 -21.28
C ALA A 329 -46.84 -14.22 -21.95
N ALA A 330 -46.86 -15.54 -21.70
CA ALA A 330 -46.24 -16.57 -22.54
C ALA A 330 -47.32 -17.20 -23.45
N PRO A 331 -47.05 -18.25 -24.25
CA PRO A 331 -45.80 -18.78 -24.81
C PRO A 331 -45.95 -19.00 -26.35
N VAL A 332 -45.00 -19.65 -27.02
CA VAL A 332 -45.24 -20.93 -27.75
C VAL A 332 -43.90 -21.43 -28.31
N ALA A 333 -43.60 -22.68 -27.96
CA ALA A 333 -42.46 -23.48 -28.39
C ALA A 333 -42.64 -24.05 -29.81
N GLY A 334 -41.54 -24.55 -30.39
CA GLY A 334 -41.61 -25.45 -31.54
C GLY A 334 -40.26 -25.73 -32.21
N ASP A 335 -39.51 -26.69 -31.66
CA ASP A 335 -38.74 -27.77 -32.30
C ASP A 335 -38.14 -27.55 -33.71
N LEU A 336 -36.81 -27.58 -33.85
CA LEU A 336 -35.93 -28.75 -34.04
C LEU A 336 -35.91 -29.32 -35.47
N ALA A 337 -34.69 -29.27 -36.01
CA ALA A 337 -34.00 -30.32 -36.75
C ALA A 337 -34.04 -30.37 -38.30
N THR A 338 -32.79 -30.44 -38.80
CA THR A 338 -32.25 -31.30 -39.89
C THR A 338 -32.34 -30.88 -41.35
N ALA A 339 -31.13 -30.68 -41.91
CA ALA A 339 -30.53 -31.32 -43.11
C ALA A 339 -31.28 -31.27 -44.45
N ALA A 340 -30.68 -31.28 -45.64
CA ALA A 340 -29.36 -31.03 -46.19
C ALA A 340 -29.56 -31.14 -47.73
N ALA A 341 -28.64 -30.56 -48.49
CA ALA A 341 -28.25 -30.92 -49.87
C ALA A 341 -29.19 -30.60 -51.06
N ASP A 342 -28.63 -29.71 -51.90
CA ASP A 342 -28.34 -29.89 -53.33
C ASP A 342 -29.32 -29.52 -54.47
N ALA A 343 -28.65 -28.91 -55.47
CA ALA A 343 -28.86 -28.95 -56.92
C ALA A 343 -29.68 -27.85 -57.62
N ALA A 344 -28.91 -26.88 -58.15
CA ALA A 344 -28.84 -26.44 -59.56
C ALA A 344 -30.09 -25.94 -60.31
N ALA A 345 -30.01 -24.74 -60.90
CA ALA A 345 -29.67 -24.56 -62.34
C ALA A 345 -29.97 -23.13 -62.86
N ASP A 346 -29.07 -22.66 -63.73
CA ASP A 346 -29.22 -21.77 -64.90
C ASP A 346 -29.73 -20.32 -64.78
N ALA A 347 -28.86 -19.37 -65.16
CA ALA A 347 -29.05 -18.59 -66.40
C ALA A 347 -27.79 -17.78 -66.83
N VAL A 348 -27.67 -17.62 -68.14
CA VAL A 348 -26.51 -17.31 -69.00
C VAL A 348 -26.22 -15.79 -69.16
N ILE A 349 -24.95 -15.42 -69.48
CA ILE A 349 -24.48 -14.51 -70.59
C ILE A 349 -23.43 -13.42 -70.22
N SER A 350 -22.26 -13.53 -70.90
CA SER A 350 -21.36 -12.49 -71.46
C SER A 350 -20.42 -11.63 -70.59
N ALA A 351 -19.14 -12.02 -70.65
CA ALA A 351 -17.96 -11.28 -71.13
C ALA A 351 -17.58 -9.86 -70.63
N ALA A 352 -16.24 -9.70 -70.56
CA ALA A 352 -15.40 -8.50 -70.47
C ALA A 352 -15.03 -8.02 -69.06
N GLY A 353 -13.72 -8.06 -68.80
CA GLY A 353 -13.11 -7.88 -67.50
C GLY A 353 -12.99 -6.44 -67.01
N SER A 354 -12.77 -6.33 -65.71
CA SER A 354 -11.78 -5.43 -65.10
C SER A 354 -11.61 -5.85 -63.65
N ALA A 355 -10.37 -5.83 -63.15
CA ALA A 355 -10.06 -6.11 -61.77
C ALA A 355 -10.68 -5.03 -60.86
N GLN A 356 -11.56 -5.43 -59.95
CA GLN A 356 -12.06 -4.58 -58.87
C GLN A 356 -11.47 -5.03 -57.53
N GLN A 357 -10.85 -4.07 -56.85
CA GLN A 357 -10.32 -4.16 -55.49
C GLN A 357 -11.42 -4.50 -54.46
N PRO A 358 -11.06 -5.09 -53.31
CA PRO A 358 -12.05 -5.50 -52.31
C PRO A 358 -12.71 -4.28 -51.65
N VAL A 359 -14.05 -4.28 -51.63
CA VAL A 359 -14.89 -3.27 -50.97
C VAL A 359 -14.85 -3.49 -49.45
N ALA A 360 -14.50 -2.44 -48.70
CA ALA A 360 -14.44 -2.46 -47.25
C ALA A 360 -15.84 -2.63 -46.60
N ALA A 361 -15.90 -3.39 -45.51
CA ALA A 361 -17.12 -3.67 -44.75
C ALA A 361 -17.83 -2.39 -44.24
N PRO A 362 -19.18 -2.38 -44.14
CA PRO A 362 -19.93 -1.20 -43.71
C PRO A 362 -19.66 -0.87 -42.23
N ARG A 363 -19.22 0.37 -41.94
CA ARG A 363 -19.04 0.88 -40.58
C ARG A 363 -20.40 1.02 -39.88
N LYS A 364 -20.57 0.40 -38.71
CA LYS A 364 -21.74 0.61 -37.83
C LYS A 364 -21.90 2.12 -37.52
N GLN A 365 -23.10 2.66 -37.75
CA GLN A 365 -23.43 4.05 -37.37
C GLN A 365 -23.42 4.18 -35.83
N LYS A 366 -22.70 5.18 -35.32
CA LYS A 366 -22.72 5.54 -33.89
C LYS A 366 -24.09 6.08 -33.51
N SER A 367 -24.60 5.66 -32.35
CA SER A 367 -25.80 6.22 -31.74
C SER A 367 -25.60 7.69 -31.35
N LEU A 368 -26.69 8.45 -31.21
CA LEU A 368 -26.65 9.85 -30.76
C LEU A 368 -25.92 10.01 -29.42
N ARG A 369 -26.08 9.04 -28.50
CA ARG A 369 -25.41 9.02 -27.20
C ARG A 369 -23.90 8.84 -27.35
N GLU A 370 -23.45 7.97 -28.24
CA GLU A 370 -22.01 7.78 -28.51
C GLU A 370 -21.39 9.01 -29.18
N LEU A 371 -22.15 9.72 -30.02
CA LEU A 371 -21.71 11.00 -30.59
C LEU A 371 -21.57 12.09 -29.51
N GLN A 372 -22.54 12.20 -28.60
CA GLN A 372 -22.45 13.14 -27.48
C GLN A 372 -21.30 12.81 -26.52
N GLN A 373 -21.09 11.53 -26.21
CA GLN A 373 -19.96 11.09 -25.39
C GLN A 373 -18.63 11.40 -26.07
N GLN A 374 -18.53 11.18 -27.39
CA GLN A 374 -17.33 11.55 -28.16
C GLN A 374 -17.03 13.05 -28.06
N VAL A 375 -18.04 13.91 -28.19
CA VAL A 375 -17.85 15.37 -28.06
C VAL A 375 -17.34 15.75 -26.66
N ILE A 376 -17.80 15.07 -25.60
CA ILE A 376 -17.30 15.30 -24.24
C ILE A 376 -15.84 14.85 -24.10
N VAL A 377 -15.48 13.71 -24.66
CA VAL A 377 -14.11 13.20 -24.68
C VAL A 377 -13.20 14.19 -25.42
N ASP A 378 -13.61 14.62 -26.62
CA ASP A 378 -12.84 15.55 -27.44
C ASP A 378 -12.68 16.91 -26.73
N ALA A 379 -13.76 17.44 -26.13
CA ALA A 379 -13.70 18.68 -25.37
C ALA A 379 -12.77 18.58 -24.16
N PHE A 380 -12.71 17.42 -23.50
CA PHE A 380 -11.73 17.17 -22.43
C PHE A 380 -10.30 17.19 -22.99
N HIS A 381 -10.00 16.42 -24.04
CA HIS A 381 -8.66 16.37 -24.63
C HIS A 381 -8.19 17.72 -25.21
N ASP A 382 -9.11 18.58 -25.65
CA ASP A 382 -8.78 19.92 -26.14
C ASP A 382 -8.45 20.92 -25.01
N THR A 383 -8.87 20.65 -23.77
CA THR A 383 -8.85 21.65 -22.68
C THR A 383 -8.14 21.23 -21.40
N HIS A 384 -7.81 19.95 -21.23
CA HIS A 384 -7.27 19.43 -19.97
C HIS A 384 -5.82 19.85 -19.66
N ASP A 385 -5.08 20.38 -20.63
CA ASP A 385 -3.68 20.86 -20.45
C ASP A 385 -2.76 19.82 -19.75
N GLY A 386 -2.91 18.53 -20.08
CA GLY A 386 -2.15 17.45 -19.47
C GLY A 386 -2.63 17.04 -18.07
N TYR A 387 -3.64 17.69 -17.50
CA TYR A 387 -4.18 17.33 -16.19
C TYR A 387 -5.24 16.22 -16.25
N SER A 388 -5.48 15.60 -15.09
CA SER A 388 -6.53 14.59 -14.93
C SER A 388 -7.93 15.21 -14.87
N VAL A 389 -8.97 14.40 -15.09
CA VAL A 389 -10.37 14.81 -14.89
C VAL A 389 -10.62 15.30 -13.46
N ASP A 390 -10.04 14.63 -12.46
CA ASP A 390 -10.21 15.02 -11.06
C ASP A 390 -9.68 16.45 -10.81
N TRP A 391 -8.54 16.79 -11.42
CA TRP A 391 -7.98 18.14 -11.32
C TRP A 391 -8.77 19.16 -12.13
N LEU A 392 -9.20 18.81 -13.35
CA LEU A 392 -10.05 19.68 -14.16
C LEU A 392 -11.36 20.04 -13.44
N LEU A 393 -11.95 19.11 -12.70
CA LEU A 393 -13.15 19.39 -11.89
C LEU A 393 -12.84 20.29 -10.69
N CYS A 394 -11.60 20.31 -10.21
CA CYS A 394 -11.17 21.21 -9.14
C CYS A 394 -10.85 22.61 -9.70
N SER A 395 -10.14 22.74 -10.82
CA SER A 395 -9.75 24.04 -11.40
C SER A 395 -10.93 24.77 -12.06
N PRO A 396 -11.33 25.96 -11.56
CA PRO A 396 -12.32 26.78 -12.24
C PRO A 396 -11.94 27.15 -13.68
N GLU A 397 -10.66 27.39 -13.94
CA GLU A 397 -10.13 27.79 -15.25
C GLU A 397 -10.31 26.67 -16.27
N LEU A 398 -9.82 25.47 -15.95
CA LEU A 398 -9.94 24.30 -16.83
C LEU A 398 -11.39 23.88 -17.01
N GLN A 399 -12.19 23.94 -15.93
CA GLN A 399 -13.60 23.64 -15.99
C GLN A 399 -14.36 24.63 -16.90
N ASN A 400 -14.04 25.93 -16.84
CA ASN A 400 -14.63 26.95 -17.71
C ASN A 400 -14.22 26.75 -19.17
N ALA A 401 -12.94 26.43 -19.44
CA ALA A 401 -12.46 26.11 -20.78
C ALA A 401 -13.19 24.89 -21.36
N PHE A 402 -13.32 23.82 -20.57
CA PHE A 402 -14.09 22.63 -20.94
C PHE A 402 -15.56 22.97 -21.26
N HIS A 403 -16.22 23.81 -20.46
CA HIS A 403 -17.60 24.23 -20.73
C HIS A 403 -17.74 25.10 -21.97
N ALA A 404 -16.80 26.00 -22.22
CA ALA A 404 -16.77 26.79 -23.44
C ALA A 404 -16.66 25.88 -24.66
N ARG A 405 -15.75 24.90 -24.61
CA ARG A 405 -15.55 23.93 -25.69
C ARG A 405 -16.79 23.08 -25.95
N CYS A 406 -17.46 22.60 -24.90
CA CYS A 406 -18.73 21.87 -25.03
C CYS A 406 -19.81 22.72 -25.75
N ARG A 407 -19.90 24.01 -25.45
CA ARG A 407 -20.86 24.94 -26.11
C ARG A 407 -20.52 25.16 -27.58
N GLU A 408 -19.24 25.36 -27.89
CA GLU A 408 -18.76 25.54 -29.26
C GLU A 408 -19.04 24.32 -30.14
N SER A 409 -18.96 23.12 -29.57
CA SER A 409 -19.32 21.86 -30.25
C SER A 409 -20.83 21.63 -30.35
N GLY A 410 -21.67 22.58 -29.94
CA GLY A 410 -23.12 22.51 -30.05
C GLY A 410 -23.79 21.53 -29.08
N MET A 411 -23.12 21.14 -27.98
CA MET A 411 -23.75 20.27 -27.00
C MET A 411 -24.91 20.97 -26.29
N ILE A 412 -26.04 20.25 -26.22
CA ILE A 412 -27.21 20.64 -25.45
C ILE A 412 -27.04 20.11 -24.02
N GLY A 413 -27.29 20.95 -23.02
CA GLY A 413 -27.21 20.57 -21.61
C GLY A 413 -26.67 21.70 -20.74
N ARG A 414 -26.63 21.47 -19.42
CA ARG A 414 -25.99 22.41 -18.49
C ARG A 414 -24.56 21.97 -18.22
N ALA A 415 -23.71 22.92 -17.86
CA ALA A 415 -22.33 22.69 -17.46
C ALA A 415 -22.14 21.51 -16.47
N GLY A 416 -23.02 21.41 -15.47
CA GLY A 416 -22.94 20.31 -14.50
C GLY A 416 -23.41 18.95 -15.02
N ASP A 417 -24.16 18.91 -16.11
CA ASP A 417 -24.53 17.67 -16.78
C ASP A 417 -23.31 17.14 -17.57
N TRP A 418 -22.57 18.04 -18.23
CA TRP A 418 -21.32 17.70 -18.94
C TRP A 418 -20.22 17.23 -18.00
N ASN A 419 -20.02 17.91 -16.87
CA ASN A 419 -19.07 17.49 -15.84
C ASN A 419 -19.37 16.07 -15.31
N ARG A 420 -20.66 15.78 -15.05
CA ARG A 420 -21.08 14.46 -14.57
C ARG A 420 -20.84 13.37 -15.61
N GLU A 421 -21.14 13.65 -16.87
CA GLU A 421 -20.92 12.68 -17.94
C GLU A 421 -19.41 12.46 -18.19
N LEU A 422 -18.59 13.50 -18.11
CA LEU A 422 -17.12 13.39 -18.15
C LEU A 422 -16.60 12.49 -17.00
N LEU A 423 -17.08 12.70 -15.77
CA LEU A 423 -16.70 11.89 -14.63
C LEU A 423 -17.14 10.42 -14.79
N LYS A 424 -18.32 10.16 -15.38
CA LYS A 424 -18.76 8.80 -15.71
C LYS A 424 -17.87 8.14 -16.76
N LEU A 425 -17.53 8.86 -17.83
CA LEU A 425 -16.65 8.36 -18.89
C LEU A 425 -15.27 8.01 -18.34
N ARG A 426 -14.73 8.82 -17.41
CA ARG A 426 -13.51 8.53 -16.66
C ARG A 426 -13.64 7.24 -15.85
N LYS A 427 -14.70 7.09 -15.07
CA LYS A 427 -14.94 5.88 -14.25
C LYS A 427 -15.14 4.62 -15.11
N ALA A 428 -15.62 4.78 -16.34
CA ALA A 428 -15.79 3.70 -17.31
C ALA A 428 -14.52 3.41 -18.16
N GLY A 429 -13.41 4.12 -17.92
CA GLY A 429 -12.16 3.92 -18.67
C GLY A 429 -12.20 4.38 -20.14
N LYS A 430 -13.13 5.28 -20.51
CA LYS A 430 -13.39 5.69 -21.91
C LYS A 430 -12.66 6.97 -22.34
N LEU A 431 -11.62 7.39 -21.61
CA LEU A 431 -10.89 8.64 -21.84
C LEU A 431 -9.48 8.44 -22.42
N THR A 432 -9.18 7.26 -22.97
CA THR A 432 -7.87 6.95 -23.55
C THR A 432 -7.87 7.12 -25.07
N ARG A 433 -6.94 7.91 -25.62
CA ARG A 433 -6.57 7.83 -27.06
C ARG A 433 -5.60 6.66 -27.29
N ARG A 434 -5.60 6.13 -28.52
CA ARG A 434 -4.69 5.05 -28.95
C ARG A 434 -3.20 5.43 -28.91
N ASP A 435 -2.86 6.70 -29.07
CA ASP A 435 -1.45 7.17 -29.08
C ASP A 435 -0.94 7.54 -27.68
N GLU A 436 -1.87 7.59 -26.72
CA GLU A 436 -1.73 8.10 -25.37
C GLU A 436 -1.27 7.02 -24.38
N GLU A 437 -1.37 5.73 -24.75
CA GLU A 437 -0.80 4.59 -24.02
C GLU A 437 0.75 4.59 -24.02
N LYS A 438 1.40 5.35 -24.92
CA LYS A 438 2.87 5.35 -25.07
C LYS A 438 3.61 6.47 -24.33
N HIS A 439 2.96 7.59 -24.01
CA HIS A 439 3.61 8.74 -23.35
C HIS A 439 2.73 9.25 -22.20
N GLY A 440 3.23 9.12 -20.96
CA GLY A 440 2.52 9.52 -19.74
C GLY A 440 2.20 11.01 -19.71
N TRP A 441 1.03 11.39 -20.22
CA TRP A 441 0.62 12.78 -20.37
C TRP A 441 0.08 13.42 -19.08
N GLN A 442 -0.16 12.64 -18.03
CA GLN A 442 -0.76 13.14 -16.81
C GLN A 442 0.25 13.93 -15.99
N LYS A 443 0.16 15.27 -16.05
CA LYS A 443 0.75 16.16 -15.04
C LYS A 443 0.21 15.71 -13.67
N LYS A 444 1.10 15.18 -12.83
CA LYS A 444 0.77 14.85 -11.44
C LYS A 444 0.64 16.15 -10.67
N VAL A 445 -0.48 16.30 -9.97
CA VAL A 445 -0.68 17.41 -9.04
C VAL A 445 -0.52 16.87 -7.62
N GLU A 446 0.62 17.20 -7.04
CA GLU A 446 1.02 16.84 -5.70
C GLU A 446 1.48 18.10 -4.97
N PHE A 447 1.03 18.23 -3.73
CA PHE A 447 1.41 19.30 -2.83
C PHE A 447 2.20 18.68 -1.69
N GLY A 448 3.35 19.25 -1.35
CA GLY A 448 4.17 18.76 -0.23
C GLY A 448 3.39 18.78 1.10
N PRO A 449 3.82 18.03 2.13
CA PRO A 449 3.17 18.01 3.44
C PRO A 449 2.97 19.41 4.05
N GLU A 450 4.02 20.24 4.03
CA GLU A 450 3.96 21.62 4.55
C GLU A 450 2.95 22.49 3.80
N GLN A 451 2.97 22.44 2.47
CA GLN A 451 2.04 23.19 1.64
C GLN A 451 0.59 22.74 1.88
N ARG A 452 0.33 21.44 1.99
CA ARG A 452 -1.00 20.90 2.30
C ARG A 452 -1.45 21.34 3.68
N ASP A 453 -0.56 21.32 4.67
CA ASP A 453 -0.86 21.79 6.00
C ASP A 453 -1.46 23.21 5.92
N GLU A 454 -0.89 24.13 5.16
CA GLU A 454 -1.39 25.51 5.16
C GLU A 454 -2.89 25.68 4.81
N PHE A 455 -3.46 24.84 3.94
CA PHE A 455 -4.84 25.03 3.43
C PHE A 455 -5.79 23.83 3.51
N ALA A 456 -5.33 22.60 3.74
CA ALA A 456 -6.18 21.40 3.61
C ALA A 456 -7.35 21.39 4.60
N PHE A 457 -7.14 21.86 5.83
CA PHE A 457 -8.18 21.99 6.86
C PHE A 457 -9.38 22.84 6.38
N ALA A 458 -9.12 23.90 5.59
CA ALA A 458 -10.17 24.78 5.08
C ALA A 458 -11.03 24.06 4.04
N GLY A 459 -10.41 23.22 3.21
CA GLY A 459 -11.12 22.35 2.26
C GLY A 459 -12.01 21.33 2.97
N GLU A 460 -11.52 20.71 4.05
CA GLU A 460 -12.30 19.79 4.87
C GLU A 460 -13.52 20.48 5.51
N ILE A 461 -13.29 21.61 6.20
CA ILE A 461 -14.37 22.35 6.88
C ILE A 461 -15.41 22.82 5.87
N ALA A 462 -14.96 23.33 4.71
CA ALA A 462 -15.85 23.76 3.65
C ALA A 462 -16.71 22.62 3.12
N TRP A 463 -16.14 21.43 2.94
CA TRP A 463 -16.93 20.27 2.58
C TRP A 463 -17.96 19.96 3.67
N ALA A 464 -17.55 19.85 4.93
CA ALA A 464 -18.47 19.49 6.01
C ALA A 464 -19.64 20.48 6.12
N GLU A 465 -19.40 21.77 5.89
CA GLU A 465 -20.47 22.76 5.76
C GLU A 465 -21.38 22.56 4.55
N MET A 466 -20.80 22.24 3.40
CA MET A 466 -21.55 22.03 2.17
C MET A 466 -22.40 20.76 2.22
N GLU A 467 -21.93 19.68 2.85
CA GLU A 467 -22.70 18.47 3.09
C GLU A 467 -23.91 18.75 3.98
N ARG A 468 -23.74 19.52 5.06
CA ARG A 468 -24.86 19.96 5.91
C ARG A 468 -25.84 20.87 5.18
N LYS A 469 -25.35 21.73 4.28
CA LYS A 469 -26.20 22.63 3.48
C LYS A 469 -26.92 21.91 2.33
N PHE A 470 -26.31 20.84 1.80
CA PHE A 470 -26.82 20.03 0.71
C PHE A 470 -26.73 18.54 1.07
N PRO A 471 -27.58 18.05 1.99
CA PRO A 471 -27.54 16.64 2.40
C PRO A 471 -27.68 15.68 1.22
N GLY A 472 -26.92 14.58 1.24
CA GLY A 472 -26.92 13.56 0.18
C GLY A 472 -26.09 13.91 -1.06
N TRP A 473 -25.46 15.09 -1.12
CA TRP A 473 -24.54 15.43 -2.20
C TRP A 473 -23.12 14.95 -1.88
N SER A 474 -22.59 14.06 -2.70
CA SER A 474 -21.17 13.71 -2.65
C SER A 474 -20.28 14.87 -3.11
N LEU A 475 -19.01 14.89 -2.67
CA LEU A 475 -18.05 15.89 -3.15
C LEU A 475 -17.89 15.86 -4.68
N ASP A 476 -17.89 14.67 -5.29
CA ASP A 476 -17.86 14.54 -6.77
C ASP A 476 -19.04 15.28 -7.41
N ALA A 477 -20.26 15.09 -6.87
CA ALA A 477 -21.47 15.73 -7.39
C ALA A 477 -21.45 17.25 -7.17
N LEU A 478 -20.90 17.69 -6.04
CA LEU A 478 -20.71 19.10 -5.70
C LEU A 478 -19.75 19.77 -6.69
N LEU A 479 -18.56 19.19 -6.90
CA LEU A 479 -17.53 19.71 -7.82
C LEU A 479 -18.00 19.70 -9.28
N CYS A 480 -18.86 18.74 -9.64
CA CYS A 480 -19.51 18.75 -10.95
C CYS A 480 -20.50 19.90 -11.12
N SER A 481 -21.00 20.54 -10.05
CA SER A 481 -21.98 21.64 -10.12
C SER A 481 -21.28 22.99 -9.95
N PRO A 482 -21.09 23.82 -11.00
CA PRO A 482 -20.31 25.05 -10.89
C PRO A 482 -20.82 26.01 -9.81
N GLY A 483 -22.14 26.16 -9.68
CA GLY A 483 -22.73 27.00 -8.64
C GLY A 483 -22.47 26.49 -7.22
N LYS A 484 -22.46 25.17 -6.99
CA LYS A 484 -22.13 24.60 -5.68
C LYS A 484 -20.63 24.60 -5.41
N ALA A 485 -19.81 24.33 -6.43
CA ALA A 485 -18.36 24.45 -6.35
C ALA A 485 -17.95 25.89 -5.97
N TYR A 486 -18.58 26.91 -6.57
CA TYR A 486 -18.40 28.30 -6.16
C TYR A 486 -18.81 28.59 -4.70
N LEU A 487 -19.91 27.99 -4.24
CA LEU A 487 -20.32 28.10 -2.83
C LEU A 487 -19.32 27.42 -1.88
N PHE A 488 -18.72 26.31 -2.30
CA PHE A 488 -17.64 25.65 -1.58
C PHE A 488 -16.43 26.58 -1.48
N ASP A 489 -15.99 27.21 -2.57
CA ASP A 489 -14.84 28.13 -2.57
C ASP A 489 -15.06 29.31 -1.61
N ARG A 490 -16.25 29.92 -1.70
CA ARG A 490 -16.64 31.02 -0.79
C ARG A 490 -16.70 30.58 0.67
N THR A 491 -16.90 29.30 0.92
CA THR A 491 -16.92 28.75 2.28
C THR A 491 -15.50 28.51 2.76
N ALA A 492 -14.66 27.85 1.96
CA ALA A 492 -13.24 27.61 2.27
C ALA A 492 -12.46 28.92 2.50
N ALA A 493 -12.73 29.94 1.68
CA ALA A 493 -12.08 31.26 1.79
C ALA A 493 -12.37 32.02 3.11
N LYS A 494 -13.33 31.56 3.93
CA LYS A 494 -13.56 32.11 5.27
C LYS A 494 -12.53 31.62 6.29
N TYR A 495 -11.92 30.48 6.02
CA TYR A 495 -11.01 29.76 6.91
C TYR A 495 -9.54 29.99 6.56
N VAL A 496 -9.24 30.21 5.27
CA VAL A 496 -7.90 30.51 4.79
C VAL A 496 -7.95 31.54 3.66
N LYS A 497 -6.96 32.44 3.61
CA LYS A 497 -6.84 33.50 2.59
C LYS A 497 -5.60 33.27 1.74
N GLY A 498 -5.64 33.67 0.47
CA GLY A 498 -4.47 33.66 -0.42
C GLY A 498 -4.21 32.35 -1.18
N TYR A 499 -5.12 31.37 -1.09
CA TYR A 499 -5.02 30.09 -1.81
C TYR A 499 -6.02 30.02 -2.96
N ASP A 500 -5.64 29.26 -3.99
CA ASP A 500 -6.46 29.07 -5.17
C ASP A 500 -7.62 28.09 -4.92
N ALA A 501 -8.72 28.29 -5.65
CA ALA A 501 -9.90 27.44 -5.52
C ALA A 501 -9.60 25.98 -5.92
N ALA A 502 -8.72 25.75 -6.90
CA ALA A 502 -8.32 24.41 -7.30
C ALA A 502 -7.60 23.66 -6.17
N GLU A 503 -6.70 24.34 -5.45
CA GLU A 503 -5.93 23.78 -4.33
C GLU A 503 -6.88 23.33 -3.20
N LEU A 504 -7.81 24.19 -2.80
CA LEU A 504 -8.77 23.93 -1.73
C LEU A 504 -9.69 22.75 -2.06
N ARG A 505 -10.21 22.70 -3.29
CA ARG A 505 -11.05 21.59 -3.77
C ARG A 505 -10.26 20.30 -3.87
N TRP A 506 -9.00 20.37 -4.31
CA TRP A 506 -8.13 19.21 -4.42
C TRP A 506 -7.78 18.60 -3.06
N ALA A 507 -7.46 19.43 -2.06
CA ALA A 507 -7.22 18.96 -0.70
C ALA A 507 -8.44 18.20 -0.15
N ALA A 508 -9.65 18.75 -0.31
CA ALA A 508 -10.88 18.07 0.09
C ALA A 508 -11.04 16.71 -0.63
N LEU A 509 -10.78 16.66 -1.95
CA LEU A 509 -10.87 15.43 -2.73
C LEU A 509 -9.84 14.37 -2.30
N ARG A 510 -8.60 14.79 -2.01
CA ARG A 510 -7.54 13.90 -1.54
C ARG A 510 -7.82 13.39 -0.14
N LEU A 511 -8.27 14.26 0.77
CA LEU A 511 -8.67 13.87 2.10
C LEU A 511 -9.79 12.82 2.08
N ARG A 512 -10.79 12.95 1.18
CA ARG A 512 -11.81 11.91 0.97
C ARG A 512 -11.18 10.55 0.69
N LYS A 513 -10.27 10.53 -0.29
CA LYS A 513 -9.69 9.30 -0.83
C LYS A 513 -8.83 8.62 0.23
N ALA A 514 -8.10 9.39 1.04
CA ALA A 514 -7.29 8.90 2.14
C ALA A 514 -8.14 8.38 3.32
N ARG A 515 -9.28 9.01 3.61
CA ARG A 515 -10.10 8.73 4.81
C ARG A 515 -10.55 7.27 4.93
N HIS A 516 -10.82 6.60 3.81
CA HIS A 516 -11.21 5.18 3.84
C HIS A 516 -10.05 4.30 4.32
N ALA A 517 -8.86 4.47 3.73
CA ALA A 517 -7.67 3.71 4.11
C ALA A 517 -7.29 3.98 5.58
N LEU A 518 -7.28 5.26 5.98
CA LEU A 518 -6.99 5.66 7.36
C LEU A 518 -8.02 5.13 8.37
N ALA A 519 -9.30 5.04 8.00
CA ALA A 519 -10.32 4.49 8.89
C ALA A 519 -10.16 2.98 9.09
N VAL A 520 -9.81 2.24 8.03
CA VAL A 520 -9.49 0.80 8.11
C VAL A 520 -8.26 0.58 8.97
N GLU A 521 -7.18 1.33 8.73
CA GLU A 521 -5.94 1.22 9.51
C GLU A 521 -6.15 1.65 10.97
N ALA A 522 -6.87 2.74 11.24
CA ALA A 522 -7.15 3.19 12.61
C ALA A 522 -7.99 2.18 13.41
N LYS A 523 -8.85 1.39 12.75
CA LYS A 523 -9.57 0.29 13.41
C LYS A 523 -8.63 -0.84 13.83
N GLN A 524 -7.61 -1.18 13.03
CA GLN A 524 -6.60 -2.18 13.40
C GLN A 524 -5.86 -1.80 14.69
N TYR A 525 -5.65 -0.50 14.92
CA TYR A 525 -4.98 0.04 16.11
C TYR A 525 -5.94 0.54 17.20
N HIS A 526 -7.24 0.20 17.15
CA HIS A 526 -8.25 0.74 18.06
C HIS A 526 -7.87 0.63 19.54
N PHE A 527 -7.29 -0.49 19.96
CA PHE A 527 -6.87 -0.75 21.35
C PHE A 527 -5.74 0.17 21.87
N VAL A 528 -4.95 0.77 20.97
CA VAL A 528 -3.95 1.80 21.33
C VAL A 528 -4.62 3.16 21.37
N LEU A 529 -5.42 3.45 20.35
CA LEU A 529 -6.03 4.76 20.14
C LEU A 529 -7.14 5.05 21.16
N GLU A 530 -7.89 4.04 21.63
CA GLU A 530 -9.01 4.19 22.55
C GLU A 530 -8.62 4.82 23.90
N LYS A 531 -7.35 4.65 24.29
CA LYS A 531 -6.78 5.11 25.56
C LYS A 531 -6.22 6.53 25.47
N LYS A 532 -6.06 7.08 24.26
CA LYS A 532 -5.54 8.42 24.03
C LYS A 532 -6.69 9.41 23.95
N GLU A 533 -6.57 10.51 24.69
CA GLU A 533 -7.59 11.54 24.83
C GLU A 533 -6.90 12.89 25.06
N PHE A 534 -7.58 13.99 24.75
CA PHE A 534 -7.03 15.33 25.01
C PHE A 534 -6.80 15.52 26.52
N PRO A 535 -5.55 15.72 26.97
CA PRO A 535 -5.20 15.69 28.40
C PRO A 535 -5.84 16.85 29.18
N ARG A 536 -5.99 18.01 28.53
CA ARG A 536 -6.60 19.20 29.12
C ARG A 536 -7.22 20.10 28.06
N PHE A 537 -8.34 20.73 28.41
CA PHE A 537 -8.93 21.83 27.64
C PHE A 537 -8.61 23.18 28.26
N GLN A 538 -8.14 24.11 27.45
CA GLN A 538 -7.79 25.47 27.82
C GLN A 538 -8.83 26.46 27.30
N PRO A 539 -9.15 27.55 28.03
CA PRO A 539 -10.06 28.58 27.53
C PRO A 539 -9.48 29.32 26.32
N TRP A 540 -10.22 29.35 25.21
CA TRP A 540 -9.77 29.92 23.93
C TRP A 540 -9.29 31.37 24.04
N GLY A 541 -10.05 32.24 24.71
CA GLY A 541 -9.70 33.65 24.86
C GLY A 541 -8.46 33.94 25.72
N ARG A 542 -7.95 32.94 26.47
CA ARG A 542 -6.72 33.02 27.27
C ARG A 542 -5.59 32.18 26.69
N PHE A 543 -5.86 31.42 25.65
CA PHE A 543 -4.86 30.57 25.00
C PHE A 543 -3.88 31.44 24.21
N ARG A 544 -2.60 31.15 24.37
CA ARG A 544 -1.51 31.80 23.63
C ARG A 544 -0.83 30.71 22.82
N ALA A 545 -0.91 30.78 21.49
CA ALA A 545 -0.42 29.70 20.63
C ALA A 545 1.10 29.76 20.43
N ASP A 546 1.73 30.90 20.70
CA ASP A 546 3.16 31.19 20.44
C ASP A 546 4.15 30.18 21.05
N HIS A 547 3.78 29.47 22.12
CA HIS A 547 4.62 28.43 22.72
C HIS A 547 4.56 27.08 21.99
N LEU A 548 3.73 26.97 20.97
CA LEU A 548 3.51 25.79 20.13
C LEU A 548 3.94 26.02 18.68
N ASP A 549 4.63 27.14 18.40
CA ASP A 549 5.19 27.40 17.07
C ASP A 549 6.15 26.26 16.70
N GLU A 550 6.05 25.79 15.45
CA GLU A 550 6.82 24.65 14.90
C GLU A 550 6.57 23.30 15.60
N GLN A 551 5.54 23.19 16.46
CA GLN A 551 5.20 21.93 17.12
C GLN A 551 4.08 21.19 16.36
N PRO A 552 4.36 19.99 15.81
CA PRO A 552 3.34 19.17 15.18
C PRO A 552 2.41 18.52 16.21
N GLY A 553 1.15 18.30 15.84
CA GLY A 553 0.21 17.58 16.70
C GLY A 553 -1.25 17.70 16.31
N LEU A 554 -2.12 17.30 17.24
CA LEU A 554 -3.57 17.32 17.11
C LEU A 554 -4.18 18.42 17.95
N TYR A 555 -5.30 18.98 17.49
CA TYR A 555 -6.07 19.95 18.25
C TYR A 555 -7.57 19.71 18.09
N LEU A 556 -8.31 19.97 19.16
CA LEU A 556 -9.77 19.90 19.19
C LEU A 556 -10.35 21.23 19.68
N LEU A 557 -11.14 21.86 18.81
CA LEU A 557 -11.87 23.09 19.09
C LEU A 557 -13.28 22.77 19.59
N ARG A 558 -13.70 23.38 20.70
CA ARG A 558 -15.03 23.18 21.29
C ARG A 558 -15.75 24.50 21.56
N ASN A 559 -17.09 24.45 21.52
CA ASN A 559 -17.94 25.57 21.90
C ASN A 559 -18.23 25.59 23.42
N LYS A 560 -19.04 26.56 23.87
CA LYS A 560 -19.38 26.74 25.29
C LYS A 560 -20.13 25.53 25.88
N ALA A 561 -20.88 24.79 25.06
CA ALA A 561 -21.59 23.58 25.44
C ALA A 561 -20.68 22.33 25.47
N LYS A 562 -19.36 22.50 25.25
CA LYS A 562 -18.36 21.43 25.11
C LYS A 562 -18.57 20.53 23.89
N GLU A 563 -19.38 20.96 22.93
CA GLU A 563 -19.56 20.24 21.67
C GLU A 563 -18.29 20.39 20.81
N ALA A 564 -17.85 19.28 20.21
CA ALA A 564 -16.73 19.25 19.29
C ALA A 564 -17.09 20.02 18.01
N LEU A 565 -16.37 21.12 17.75
CA LEU A 565 -16.52 21.90 16.54
C LEU A 565 -15.66 21.36 15.42
N TYR A 566 -14.36 21.21 15.67
CA TYR A 566 -13.41 20.75 14.66
C TYR A 566 -12.20 20.08 15.34
N LEU A 567 -11.77 18.95 14.78
CA LEU A 567 -10.57 18.23 15.15
C LEU A 567 -9.61 18.24 13.96
N GLY A 568 -8.45 18.85 14.13
CA GLY A 568 -7.43 18.92 13.09
C GLY A 568 -6.11 18.30 13.54
N GLU A 569 -5.32 17.93 12.55
CA GLU A 569 -3.89 17.66 12.68
C GLU A 569 -3.11 18.76 11.95
N THR A 570 -1.86 18.97 12.35
CA THR A 570 -1.02 19.99 11.73
C THR A 570 0.46 19.77 12.04
N LEU A 571 1.32 20.27 11.16
CA LEU A 571 2.77 20.29 11.37
C LEU A 571 3.20 21.47 12.27
N ASP A 572 2.36 22.49 12.43
CA ASP A 572 2.63 23.66 13.26
C ASP A 572 1.36 24.12 14.00
N LEU A 573 1.22 23.67 15.26
CA LEU A 573 0.10 23.99 16.13
C LEU A 573 0.00 25.49 16.40
N GLY A 574 1.12 26.17 16.59
CA GLY A 574 1.18 27.62 16.84
C GLY A 574 0.56 28.40 15.70
N ARG A 575 1.10 28.22 14.48
CA ARG A 575 0.60 28.83 13.25
C ARG A 575 -0.86 28.48 12.98
N ARG A 576 -1.24 27.21 13.17
CA ARG A 576 -2.60 26.74 12.91
C ARG A 576 -3.63 27.38 13.83
N LEU A 577 -3.37 27.38 15.13
CA LEU A 577 -4.31 27.90 16.13
C LEU A 577 -4.41 29.43 16.00
N ALA A 578 -3.32 30.11 15.65
CA ALA A 578 -3.35 31.53 15.29
C ALA A 578 -4.24 31.80 14.06
N ALA A 579 -4.15 30.95 13.02
CA ALA A 579 -5.01 31.05 11.83
C ALA A 579 -6.51 30.89 12.20
N HIS A 580 -6.86 29.91 13.04
CA HIS A 580 -8.24 29.74 13.54
C HIS A 580 -8.72 30.92 14.39
N ALA A 581 -7.83 31.55 15.15
CA ALA A 581 -8.15 32.75 15.94
C ALA A 581 -8.41 33.98 15.06
N ALA A 582 -7.70 34.10 13.93
CA ALA A 582 -7.89 35.16 12.95
C ALA A 582 -9.10 34.93 12.02
N ALA A 583 -9.55 33.68 11.87
CA ALA A 583 -10.68 33.32 11.02
C ALA A 583 -12.04 33.72 11.62
N THR A 584 -13.01 34.07 10.77
CA THR A 584 -14.36 34.51 11.22
C THR A 584 -15.19 33.35 11.78
N SER A 585 -14.88 32.13 11.33
CA SER A 585 -15.40 30.83 11.78
C SER A 585 -14.22 29.84 11.72
N PRO A 586 -14.08 28.83 12.62
CA PRO A 586 -14.93 28.61 13.78
C PRO A 586 -14.62 29.60 14.92
N GLY A 587 -13.59 30.46 14.80
CA GLY A 587 -13.00 31.26 15.88
C GLY A 587 -13.98 32.02 16.79
N ARG A 588 -15.12 32.52 16.28
CA ARG A 588 -16.16 33.17 17.11
C ARG A 588 -16.98 32.21 17.98
N ALA A 589 -17.12 30.95 17.55
CA ALA A 589 -17.85 29.91 18.27
C ALA A 589 -16.94 29.07 19.21
N VAL A 590 -15.62 29.13 19.02
CA VAL A 590 -14.66 28.41 19.85
C VAL A 590 -14.53 29.08 21.22
N THR A 591 -14.63 28.28 22.27
CA THR A 591 -14.41 28.72 23.65
C THR A 591 -13.38 27.88 24.39
N GLN A 592 -13.05 26.69 23.87
CA GLN A 592 -12.06 25.80 24.44
C GLN A 592 -11.24 25.14 23.34
N VAL A 593 -9.97 24.88 23.64
CA VAL A 593 -9.06 24.09 22.80
C VAL A 593 -8.36 23.02 23.63
N GLY A 594 -8.28 21.81 23.10
CA GLY A 594 -7.38 20.76 23.58
C GLY A 594 -6.29 20.54 22.54
N VAL A 595 -5.08 20.19 22.99
CA VAL A 595 -3.94 19.87 22.12
C VAL A 595 -3.30 18.54 22.57
N ILE A 596 -2.75 17.80 21.63
CA ILE A 596 -1.87 16.63 21.83
C ILE A 596 -0.66 16.86 20.94
N LEU A 597 0.54 16.85 21.50
CA LEU A 597 1.77 17.05 20.72
C LEU A 597 2.18 15.73 20.07
N SER A 598 2.84 15.79 18.90
CA SER A 598 3.40 14.60 18.26
C SER A 598 4.40 13.88 19.18
N GLU A 599 5.13 14.59 20.04
CA GLU A 599 6.03 13.98 21.04
C GLU A 599 5.30 13.15 22.12
N ASP A 600 4.00 13.38 22.32
CA ASP A 600 3.15 12.56 23.19
C ASP A 600 2.62 11.29 22.48
N LEU A 601 2.93 11.14 21.19
CA LEU A 601 2.56 10.02 20.34
C LEU A 601 3.76 9.10 20.10
N PRO A 602 3.54 7.78 19.90
CA PRO A 602 4.64 6.83 19.69
C PRO A 602 5.46 7.08 18.41
N SER A 603 4.84 7.62 17.35
CA SER A 603 5.49 8.09 16.13
C SER A 603 4.55 9.03 15.35
N ASP A 604 5.06 9.70 14.32
CA ASP A 604 4.23 10.58 13.47
C ASP A 604 3.13 9.82 12.70
N ASP A 605 3.36 8.56 12.34
CA ASP A 605 2.35 7.69 11.71
C ASP A 605 1.10 7.52 12.59
N TYR A 606 1.24 7.64 13.91
CA TYR A 606 0.10 7.59 14.84
C TYR A 606 -0.77 8.85 14.77
N ARG A 607 -0.26 9.99 14.29
CA ARG A 607 -1.00 11.26 14.31
C ARG A 607 -2.24 11.17 13.42
N GLU A 608 -2.11 10.71 12.18
CA GLU A 608 -3.23 10.60 11.24
C GLU A 608 -4.26 9.52 11.66
N LEU A 609 -3.76 8.42 12.23
CA LEU A 609 -4.61 7.33 12.76
C LEU A 609 -5.40 7.78 13.98
N LEU A 610 -4.73 8.45 14.93
CA LEU A 610 -5.38 9.01 16.12
C LEU A 610 -6.35 10.13 15.76
N TRP A 611 -5.99 11.00 14.81
CA TRP A 611 -6.87 12.01 14.24
C TRP A 611 -8.17 11.39 13.71
N THR A 612 -8.05 10.35 12.88
CA THR A 612 -9.19 9.62 12.31
C THR A 612 -10.04 8.96 13.39
N HIS A 613 -9.43 8.30 14.37
CA HIS A 613 -10.11 7.67 15.50
C HIS A 613 -10.90 8.69 16.34
N LEU A 614 -10.25 9.80 16.71
CA LEU A 614 -10.87 10.82 17.56
C LEU A 614 -12.00 11.57 16.85
N ILE A 615 -11.98 11.68 15.52
CA ILE A 615 -13.13 12.19 14.75
C ILE A 615 -14.34 11.28 14.91
N GLY A 616 -14.18 9.96 14.82
CA GLY A 616 -15.27 9.01 15.07
C GLY A 616 -15.82 9.12 16.49
N ARG A 617 -14.93 9.28 17.48
CA ARG A 617 -15.28 9.35 18.91
C ARG A 617 -15.97 10.66 19.30
N HIS A 618 -15.47 11.79 18.84
CA HIS A 618 -16.01 13.11 19.21
C HIS A 618 -17.12 13.61 18.28
N ASN A 619 -17.26 13.00 17.10
CA ASN A 619 -18.14 13.42 16.03
C ASN A 619 -18.16 14.95 15.82
N PRO A 620 -16.99 15.58 15.55
CA PRO A 620 -16.92 17.04 15.46
C PRO A 620 -17.74 17.57 14.29
N ARG A 621 -18.48 18.65 14.53
CA ARG A 621 -19.43 19.21 13.56
C ARG A 621 -18.79 19.55 12.21
N LEU A 622 -17.57 20.08 12.20
CA LEU A 622 -16.87 20.62 11.03
C LEU A 622 -15.86 19.64 10.40
N ASN A 623 -15.80 18.41 10.87
CA ASN A 623 -15.14 17.32 10.14
C ASN A 623 -16.18 16.57 9.29
N ILE A 624 -15.73 15.91 8.22
CA ILE A 624 -16.58 14.90 7.56
C ILE A 624 -16.56 13.65 8.44
N PRO A 625 -17.71 13.01 8.72
CA PRO A 625 -17.71 11.77 9.49
C PRO A 625 -16.80 10.72 8.86
N ALA A 626 -16.15 9.89 9.68
CA ALA A 626 -15.56 8.66 9.16
C ALA A 626 -16.72 7.83 8.56
N ILE A 627 -16.49 7.18 7.41
CA ILE A 627 -17.47 6.25 6.85
C ILE A 627 -17.71 5.18 7.92
N GLU A 628 -18.97 5.02 8.35
CA GLU A 628 -19.36 3.90 9.20
C GLU A 628 -19.11 2.62 8.40
N VAL A 629 -17.97 1.97 8.66
CA VAL A 629 -17.78 0.58 8.26
C VAL A 629 -18.52 -0.22 9.33
N THR A 630 -19.80 -0.53 9.07
CA THR A 630 -20.58 -1.49 9.84
C THR A 630 -19.92 -2.86 9.70
N LEU A 631 -19.58 -3.45 10.84
CA LEU A 631 -19.27 -4.87 10.95
C LEU A 631 -20.61 -5.55 11.27
N GLU A 632 -21.32 -6.01 10.24
CA GLU A 632 -22.25 -7.13 10.41
C GLU A 632 -21.49 -8.42 10.17
#